data_AF-A0A662Y8Q7-F1
#
_entry.id   AF-A0A662Y8Q7-F1
#
_cell.length_a   1.000
_cell.length_b   1.000
_cell.length_c   1.000
_cell.angle_alpha   90.00
_cell.angle_beta   90.00
_cell.angle_gamma   90.00
#
_symmetry.space_group_name_H-M   'P 1'
#
loop_
_entity.id
_entity.type
_entity.pdbx_description
1 polymer ?
#
loop_
_entity_poly.entity_id
_entity_poly.type
_entity_poly.pdbx_seq_one_letter_code
_entity_poly.pdbx_strand_id
1 'polypeptide(L)'
;MQPIPTFQSAVERGFYDLAAVEAASSASSSIASSIDGTPQPRKVKAGVAATISEAEFSQLLHQLSTDFPKSLQSRLIQTLLSPSGQVIGLARFQRAVQVCLLLEELVDSTTALFQALEASGPDAAGRGEVAVDALATALQSAATSQFPSDATAVLLPALQGTITPSLSSQTPVSLQLNDVHNLLFDLAFQS
;
A
#
# COMPACT_ATOMS: atom_id res chain seq x y z
N MET A 1 -6.37 -32.19 14.67
CA MET A 1 -5.58 -31.05 14.21
C MET A 1 -6.42 -30.26 13.24
N GLN A 2 -6.88 -29.05 13.62
CA GLN A 2 -7.49 -28.15 12.63
C GLN A 2 -6.38 -27.62 11.71
N PRO A 3 -6.59 -27.59 10.38
CA PRO A 3 -5.63 -26.97 9.48
C PRO A 3 -5.54 -25.48 9.83
N ILE A 4 -4.31 -25.00 10.03
CA ILE A 4 -4.04 -23.57 10.16
C ILE A 4 -4.41 -22.93 8.82
N PRO A 5 -5.33 -21.95 8.78
CA PRO A 5 -5.68 -21.30 7.53
C PRO A 5 -4.45 -20.58 6.98
N THR A 6 -4.20 -20.72 5.68
CA THR A 6 -3.18 -19.93 5.00
C THR A 6 -3.61 -18.47 4.94
N PHE A 7 -2.65 -17.54 4.85
CA PHE A 7 -2.94 -16.10 4.73
C PHE A 7 -3.92 -15.81 3.59
N GLN A 8 -3.71 -16.44 2.42
CA GLN A 8 -4.61 -16.30 1.28
C GLN A 8 -6.04 -16.77 1.61
N SER A 9 -6.19 -17.89 2.32
CA SER A 9 -7.51 -18.39 2.75
C SER A 9 -8.20 -17.45 3.74
N ALA A 10 -7.44 -16.76 4.61
CA ALA A 10 -7.99 -15.76 5.53
C ALA A 10 -8.47 -14.50 4.80
N VAL A 11 -7.69 -14.00 3.82
CA VAL A 11 -8.06 -12.84 2.99
C VAL A 11 -9.31 -13.15 2.15
N GLU A 12 -9.38 -14.33 1.55
CA GLU A 12 -10.55 -14.79 0.79
C GLU A 12 -11.79 -14.85 1.68
N ARG A 13 -11.66 -15.43 2.89
CA ARG A 13 -12.76 -15.50 3.84
C ARG A 13 -13.24 -14.13 4.28
N GLY A 14 -12.32 -13.22 4.62
CA GLY A 14 -12.65 -11.85 5.00
C GLY A 14 -13.41 -11.10 3.89
N PHE A 15 -13.02 -11.30 2.63
CA PHE A 15 -13.75 -10.75 1.48
C PHE A 15 -15.20 -11.27 1.40
N TYR A 16 -15.40 -12.59 1.54
CA TYR A 16 -16.75 -13.16 1.48
C TYR A 16 -17.63 -12.75 2.67
N ASP A 17 -17.04 -12.58 3.86
CA ASP A 17 -17.74 -12.10 5.04
C ASP A 17 -18.23 -10.64 4.82
N LEU A 18 -17.37 -9.76 4.28
CA LEU A 18 -17.74 -8.38 3.91
C LEU A 18 -18.86 -8.35 2.86
N ALA A 19 -18.70 -9.10 1.76
CA ALA A 19 -19.70 -9.17 0.69
C ALA A 19 -21.06 -9.70 1.21
N ALA A 20 -21.07 -10.58 2.20
CA ALA A 20 -22.30 -11.07 2.82
C ALA A 20 -22.99 -9.99 3.68
N VAL A 21 -22.23 -9.18 4.42
CA VAL A 21 -22.76 -8.06 5.21
C VAL A 21 -23.40 -7.00 4.31
N GLU A 22 -22.73 -6.63 3.23
CA GLU A 22 -23.24 -5.64 2.27
C GLU A 22 -24.52 -6.12 1.58
N ALA A 23 -24.55 -7.40 1.18
CA ALA A 23 -25.73 -8.02 0.60
C ALA A 23 -26.92 -8.06 1.58
N ALA A 24 -26.68 -8.27 2.88
CA ALA A 24 -27.70 -8.25 3.92
C ALA A 24 -28.25 -6.83 4.18
N SER A 25 -27.38 -5.81 4.13
CA SER A 25 -27.76 -4.40 4.22
C SER A 25 -28.66 -3.98 3.05
N SER A 26 -28.28 -4.36 1.82
CA SER A 26 -29.07 -4.09 0.61
C SER A 26 -30.42 -4.83 0.58
N ALA A 27 -30.49 -6.04 1.15
CA ALA A 27 -31.74 -6.77 1.26
C ALA A 27 -32.71 -6.15 2.28
N SER A 28 -32.19 -5.46 3.30
CA SER A 28 -32.99 -4.83 4.36
C SER A 28 -33.67 -3.53 3.89
N SER A 29 -33.10 -2.84 2.89
CA SER A 29 -33.72 -1.64 2.30
C SER A 29 -34.91 -1.95 1.37
N SER A 30 -35.07 -3.21 0.97
CA SER A 30 -36.15 -3.67 0.08
C SER A 30 -37.38 -4.21 0.80
N ILE A 31 -37.44 -4.13 2.13
CA ILE A 31 -38.57 -4.63 2.94
C ILE A 31 -39.32 -3.45 3.58
N ALA A 32 -39.88 -2.59 2.72
CA ALA A 32 -41.09 -1.87 3.07
C ALA A 32 -42.27 -2.65 2.48
N SER A 33 -43.12 -3.19 3.35
CA SER A 33 -44.38 -3.92 3.10
C SER A 33 -44.30 -5.40 2.65
N SER A 34 -44.24 -6.31 3.62
CA SER A 34 -45.22 -7.41 3.78
C SER A 34 -44.82 -8.38 4.90
N ILE A 35 -45.56 -8.25 6.01
CA ILE A 35 -46.19 -9.28 6.86
C ILE A 35 -45.54 -10.69 6.89
N ASP A 36 -45.12 -11.05 8.12
CA ASP A 36 -45.05 -12.38 8.76
C ASP A 36 -43.93 -13.38 8.40
N GLY A 37 -43.40 -14.03 9.45
CA GLY A 37 -42.78 -15.36 9.37
C GLY A 37 -41.24 -15.47 9.29
N THR A 38 -40.62 -15.68 10.45
CA THR A 38 -39.36 -16.44 10.70
C THR A 38 -38.05 -16.08 9.96
N PRO A 39 -36.92 -15.85 10.67
CA PRO A 39 -35.62 -15.66 10.03
C PRO A 39 -35.06 -17.00 9.55
N GLN A 40 -35.19 -17.29 8.25
CA GLN A 40 -34.54 -18.41 7.61
C GLN A 40 -33.09 -18.03 7.21
N PRO A 41 -32.06 -18.82 7.54
CA PRO A 41 -30.70 -18.55 7.09
C PRO A 41 -30.63 -18.80 5.57
N ARG A 42 -30.65 -17.73 4.78
CA ARG A 42 -30.58 -17.85 3.32
C ARG A 42 -29.15 -18.19 2.90
N LYS A 43 -28.99 -19.40 2.35
CA LYS A 43 -27.85 -19.79 1.52
C LYS A 43 -27.56 -18.67 0.53
N VAL A 44 -26.34 -18.14 0.57
CA VAL A 44 -25.78 -17.32 -0.50
C VAL A 44 -25.95 -18.10 -1.80
N LYS A 45 -26.69 -17.52 -2.74
CA LYS A 45 -27.04 -18.14 -4.02
C LYS A 45 -25.73 -18.37 -4.78
N ALA A 46 -25.31 -19.63 -4.92
CA ALA A 46 -24.19 -20.00 -5.77
C ALA A 46 -24.48 -19.51 -7.20
N GLY A 47 -23.76 -18.47 -7.65
CA GLY A 47 -23.90 -17.93 -9.00
C GLY A 47 -23.83 -16.40 -9.15
N VAL A 48 -23.87 -15.62 -8.07
CA VAL A 48 -23.57 -14.18 -8.14
C VAL A 48 -22.11 -13.98 -7.76
N ALA A 49 -21.33 -13.31 -8.62
CA ALA A 49 -19.98 -12.91 -8.26
C ALA A 49 -20.05 -12.05 -6.99
N ALA A 50 -19.44 -12.52 -5.90
CA ALA A 50 -19.37 -11.75 -4.67
C ALA A 50 -18.54 -10.50 -4.94
N THR A 51 -19.09 -9.34 -4.59
CA THR A 51 -18.45 -8.04 -4.74
C THR A 51 -18.74 -7.18 -3.53
N ILE A 52 -17.84 -6.26 -3.22
CA ILE A 52 -18.03 -5.23 -2.20
C ILE A 52 -18.09 -3.85 -2.87
N SER A 53 -18.72 -2.89 -2.22
CA SER A 53 -18.75 -1.51 -2.65
C SER A 53 -17.37 -0.86 -2.52
N GLU A 54 -17.13 0.16 -3.34
CA GLU A 54 -15.90 0.94 -3.27
C GLU A 54 -15.77 1.70 -1.94
N ALA A 55 -16.91 2.05 -1.31
CA ALA A 55 -16.92 2.72 -0.01
C ALA A 55 -16.40 1.81 1.12
N GLU A 56 -16.91 0.57 1.20
CA GLU A 56 -16.40 -0.41 2.17
C GLU A 56 -14.93 -0.73 1.92
N PHE A 57 -14.56 -0.88 0.65
CA PHE A 57 -13.18 -1.14 0.27
C PHE A 57 -12.24 0.03 0.65
N SER A 58 -12.66 1.28 0.41
CA SER A 58 -11.91 2.48 0.82
C SER A 58 -11.72 2.54 2.33
N GLN A 59 -12.76 2.23 3.11
CA GLN A 59 -12.66 2.18 4.57
C GLN A 59 -11.64 1.13 5.03
N LEU A 60 -11.63 -0.04 4.40
CA LEU A 60 -10.65 -1.09 4.70
C LEU A 60 -9.22 -0.67 4.33
N LEU A 61 -9.03 -0.04 3.18
CA LEU A 61 -7.71 0.51 2.80
C LEU A 61 -7.23 1.55 3.81
N HIS A 62 -8.12 2.42 4.30
CA HIS A 62 -7.79 3.36 5.36
C HIS A 62 -7.34 2.66 6.64
N GLN A 63 -8.02 1.59 7.05
CA GLN A 63 -7.63 0.82 8.24
C GLN A 63 -6.28 0.13 8.06
N LEU A 64 -6.03 -0.50 6.91
CA LEU A 64 -4.76 -1.18 6.62
C LEU A 64 -3.58 -0.22 6.46
N SER A 65 -3.83 1.06 6.19
CA SER A 65 -2.79 2.08 5.97
C SER A 65 -2.71 3.09 7.11
N THR A 66 -3.31 2.80 8.27
CA THR A 66 -3.40 3.75 9.40
C THR A 66 -2.03 4.23 9.87
N ASP A 67 -1.04 3.33 9.84
CA ASP A 67 0.31 3.61 10.30
C ASP A 67 1.21 4.24 9.23
N PHE A 68 0.70 4.43 8.01
CA PHE A 68 1.49 5.02 6.93
C PHE A 68 1.57 6.54 7.08
N PRO A 69 2.66 7.17 6.58
CA PRO A 69 2.70 8.62 6.40
C PRO A 69 1.46 9.08 5.60
N LYS A 70 0.78 10.14 6.08
CA LYS A 70 -0.49 10.62 5.47
C LYS A 70 -0.38 10.92 3.97
N SER A 71 0.78 11.42 3.55
CA SER A 71 1.15 11.64 2.15
C SER A 71 1.06 10.34 1.35
N LEU A 72 1.69 9.26 1.82
CA LEU A 72 1.65 7.94 1.22
C LEU A 72 0.28 7.28 1.29
N GLN A 73 -0.41 7.39 2.43
CA GLN A 73 -1.76 6.86 2.60
C GLN A 73 -2.72 7.39 1.53
N SER A 74 -2.72 8.72 1.33
CA SER A 74 -3.59 9.36 0.34
C SER A 74 -3.29 8.90 -1.08
N ARG A 75 -2.00 8.76 -1.41
CA ARG A 75 -1.55 8.30 -2.73
C ARG A 75 -1.90 6.82 -2.97
N LEU A 76 -1.63 5.96 -2.00
CA LEU A 76 -1.96 4.54 -2.05
C LEU A 76 -3.46 4.32 -2.32
N ILE A 77 -4.31 5.02 -1.58
CA ILE A 77 -5.76 4.92 -1.74
C ILE A 77 -6.16 5.39 -3.13
N GLN A 78 -5.61 6.50 -3.62
CA GLN A 78 -5.87 6.95 -5.00
C GLN A 78 -5.40 5.96 -6.07
N THR A 79 -4.27 5.28 -5.85
CA THR A 79 -3.74 4.28 -6.78
C THR A 79 -4.58 3.00 -6.80
N LEU A 80 -5.10 2.56 -5.65
CA LEU A 80 -5.84 1.30 -5.51
C LEU A 80 -7.34 1.42 -5.77
N LEU A 81 -7.91 2.62 -5.60
CA LEU A 81 -9.28 2.94 -5.97
C LEU A 81 -9.38 3.29 -7.47
N SER A 82 -10.54 3.03 -8.07
CA SER A 82 -10.76 3.38 -9.48
C SER A 82 -11.80 4.48 -9.51
N PRO A 83 -11.63 5.54 -10.32
CA PRO A 83 -12.59 6.63 -10.37
C PRO A 83 -13.97 6.23 -10.94
N SER A 84 -14.21 4.96 -11.22
CA SER A 84 -15.40 4.46 -11.91
C SER A 84 -16.58 4.11 -11.00
N GLY A 85 -16.46 4.17 -9.66
CA GLY A 85 -17.57 3.85 -8.75
C GLY A 85 -18.00 2.37 -8.84
N GLN A 86 -17.08 1.49 -9.25
CA GLN A 86 -17.36 0.09 -9.55
C GLN A 86 -17.24 -0.78 -8.30
N VAL A 87 -18.02 -1.85 -8.28
CA VAL A 87 -17.92 -2.90 -7.27
C VAL A 87 -16.57 -3.62 -7.37
N ILE A 88 -16.01 -4.00 -6.23
CA ILE A 88 -14.68 -4.59 -6.09
C ILE A 88 -14.82 -6.11 -5.98
N GLY A 89 -14.21 -6.83 -6.93
CA GLY A 89 -14.12 -8.29 -6.89
C GLY A 89 -12.91 -8.81 -6.11
N LEU A 90 -12.94 -10.10 -5.77
CA LEU A 90 -11.92 -10.77 -4.95
C LEU A 90 -10.47 -10.56 -5.43
N ALA A 91 -10.21 -10.68 -6.73
CA ALA A 91 -8.85 -10.55 -7.28
C ALA A 91 -8.26 -9.14 -7.05
N ARG A 92 -9.10 -8.11 -7.18
CA ARG A 92 -8.70 -6.72 -6.92
C ARG A 92 -8.48 -6.47 -5.43
N PHE A 93 -9.37 -7.01 -4.59
CA PHE A 93 -9.23 -6.97 -3.14
C PHE A 93 -7.92 -7.62 -2.68
N GLN A 94 -7.63 -8.84 -3.13
CA GLN A 94 -6.41 -9.56 -2.78
C GLN A 94 -5.15 -8.79 -3.19
N ARG A 95 -5.11 -8.26 -4.41
CA ARG A 95 -3.99 -7.45 -4.88
C ARG A 95 -3.78 -6.23 -4.00
N ALA A 96 -4.84 -5.53 -3.64
CA ALA A 96 -4.74 -4.34 -2.81
C ALA A 96 -4.24 -4.64 -1.39
N VAL A 97 -4.74 -5.72 -0.77
CA VAL A 97 -4.24 -6.17 0.54
C VAL A 97 -2.75 -6.54 0.47
N GLN A 98 -2.33 -7.24 -0.59
CA GLN A 98 -0.91 -7.55 -0.81
C GLN A 98 -0.07 -6.28 -0.95
N VAL A 99 -0.55 -5.29 -1.71
CA VAL A 99 0.13 -4.01 -1.89
C VAL A 99 0.26 -3.26 -0.57
N CYS A 100 -0.79 -3.22 0.26
CA CYS A 100 -0.72 -2.60 1.58
C CYS A 100 0.35 -3.25 2.46
N LEU A 101 0.39 -4.58 2.54
CA LEU A 101 1.38 -5.28 3.36
C LEU A 101 2.83 -5.08 2.87
N LEU A 102 3.03 -5.12 1.56
CA LEU A 102 4.35 -4.85 0.97
C LEU A 102 4.80 -3.40 1.23
N LEU A 103 3.86 -2.45 1.19
CA LEU A 103 4.18 -1.05 1.45
C LEU A 103 4.50 -0.78 2.92
N GLU A 104 3.85 -1.47 3.85
CA GLU A 104 4.20 -1.43 5.28
C GLU A 104 5.66 -1.85 5.51
N GLU A 105 6.04 -3.01 4.97
CA GLU A 105 7.42 -3.52 5.05
C GLU A 105 8.43 -2.57 4.39
N LEU A 106 8.05 -1.96 3.26
CA LEU A 106 8.87 -0.96 2.58
C LEU A 106 9.05 0.29 3.42
N VAL A 107 7.99 0.81 4.05
CA VAL A 107 8.04 1.99 4.92
C VAL A 107 8.97 1.72 6.10
N ASP A 108 8.82 0.60 6.80
CA ASP A 108 9.67 0.22 7.92
C ASP A 108 11.14 0.11 7.52
N SER A 109 11.41 -0.60 6.42
CA SER A 109 12.77 -0.78 5.90
C SER A 109 13.40 0.56 5.49
N THR A 110 12.61 1.45 4.90
CA THR A 110 13.05 2.79 4.50
C THR A 110 13.39 3.63 5.72
N THR A 111 12.54 3.63 6.74
CA THR A 111 12.78 4.37 7.98
C THR A 111 14.03 3.87 8.68
N ALA A 112 14.23 2.55 8.77
CA ALA A 112 15.43 1.96 9.34
C ALA A 112 16.70 2.35 8.55
N LEU A 113 16.65 2.31 7.22
CA LEU A 113 17.75 2.75 6.36
C LEU A 113 18.08 4.22 6.58
N PHE A 114 17.07 5.09 6.61
CA PHE A 114 17.24 6.52 6.84
C PHE A 114 17.93 6.80 8.17
N GLN A 115 17.46 6.17 9.25
CA GLN A 115 18.04 6.31 10.60
C GLN A 115 19.50 5.82 10.65
N ALA A 116 19.81 4.72 9.96
CA ALA A 116 21.19 4.22 9.88
C ALA A 116 22.12 5.17 9.14
N LEU A 117 21.65 5.80 8.06
CA LEU A 117 22.41 6.78 7.29
C LEU A 117 22.60 8.09 8.06
N GLU A 118 21.55 8.55 8.75
CA GLU A 118 21.62 9.73 9.60
C GLU A 118 22.64 9.54 10.74
N ALA A 119 22.64 8.36 11.38
CA ALA A 119 23.60 8.02 12.43
C ALA A 119 25.05 7.89 11.92
N SER A 120 25.24 7.59 10.64
CA SER A 120 26.55 7.40 10.01
C SER A 120 27.12 8.68 9.38
N GLY A 121 26.34 9.77 9.36
CA GLY A 121 26.75 11.03 8.76
C GLY A 121 27.85 11.76 9.54
N PRO A 122 28.61 12.66 8.88
CA PRO A 122 29.66 13.45 9.54
C PRO A 122 29.11 14.38 10.64
N ASP A 123 27.81 14.72 10.55
CA ASP A 123 27.05 15.48 11.55
C ASP A 123 25.93 14.59 12.14
N ALA A 124 26.30 13.49 12.82
CA ALA A 124 25.39 12.51 13.46
C ALA A 124 24.57 13.07 14.66
N ALA A 125 24.06 14.30 14.52
CA ALA A 125 23.36 15.06 15.54
C ALA A 125 21.82 15.01 15.39
N GLY A 126 21.27 14.03 14.67
CA GLY A 126 19.81 13.84 14.59
C GLY A 126 19.08 15.00 13.91
N ARG A 127 19.60 15.51 12.79
CA ARG A 127 19.02 16.67 12.07
C ARG A 127 17.76 16.34 11.26
N GLY A 128 17.39 15.06 11.16
CA GLY A 128 16.28 14.58 10.34
C GLY A 128 16.57 14.65 8.84
N GLU A 129 17.85 14.63 8.45
CA GLU A 129 18.31 14.86 7.08
C GLU A 129 19.42 13.87 6.68
N VAL A 130 19.33 13.34 5.46
CA VAL A 130 20.34 12.46 4.86
C VAL A 130 20.78 13.02 3.52
N ALA A 131 22.08 13.00 3.24
CA ALA A 131 22.61 13.43 1.94
C ALA A 131 22.16 12.46 0.83
N VAL A 132 21.72 13.01 -0.31
CA VAL A 132 21.28 12.22 -1.48
C VAL A 132 22.33 11.20 -1.89
N ASP A 133 23.61 11.59 -1.97
CA ASP A 133 24.70 10.71 -2.39
C ASP A 133 24.89 9.51 -1.45
N ALA A 134 24.68 9.71 -0.14
CA ALA A 134 24.76 8.64 0.85
C ALA A 134 23.62 7.62 0.67
N LEU A 135 22.40 8.11 0.45
CA LEU A 135 21.25 7.26 0.14
C LEU A 135 21.44 6.49 -1.18
N ALA A 136 21.89 7.18 -2.23
CA ALA A 136 22.14 6.55 -3.53
C ALA A 136 23.20 5.45 -3.43
N THR A 137 24.30 5.70 -2.71
CA THR A 137 25.35 4.72 -2.46
C THR A 137 24.82 3.52 -1.67
N ALA A 138 24.02 3.76 -0.63
CA ALA A 138 23.43 2.69 0.18
C ALA A 138 22.47 1.82 -0.63
N LEU A 139 21.58 2.43 -1.40
CA LEU A 139 20.68 1.73 -2.31
C LEU A 139 21.45 0.94 -3.38
N GLN A 140 22.54 1.49 -3.93
CA GLN A 140 23.39 0.79 -4.89
C GLN A 140 24.12 -0.40 -4.27
N SER A 141 24.59 -0.26 -3.03
CA SER A 141 25.21 -1.37 -2.28
C SER A 141 24.20 -2.48 -1.96
N ALA A 142 22.96 -2.12 -1.62
CA ALA A 142 21.88 -3.07 -1.39
C ALA A 142 21.45 -3.76 -2.71
N ALA A 143 21.36 -2.99 -3.79
CA ALA A 143 21.02 -3.50 -5.12
C ALA A 143 22.04 -4.52 -5.63
N THR A 144 23.34 -4.27 -5.42
CA THR A 144 24.40 -5.21 -5.82
C THR A 144 24.50 -6.44 -4.91
N SER A 145 23.99 -6.36 -3.67
CA SER A 145 23.99 -7.47 -2.72
C SER A 145 22.74 -8.35 -2.76
N GLN A 146 21.59 -7.84 -3.22
CA GLN A 146 20.30 -8.54 -3.10
C GLN A 146 19.43 -8.49 -4.36
N PHE A 147 19.71 -7.63 -5.35
CA PHE A 147 18.89 -7.47 -6.54
C PHE A 147 19.62 -7.87 -7.84
N PRO A 148 18.90 -8.32 -8.88
CA PRO A 148 19.47 -8.49 -10.22
C PRO A 148 19.94 -7.13 -10.78
N SER A 149 20.98 -7.13 -11.61
CA SER A 149 21.62 -5.94 -12.19
C SER A 149 20.65 -4.94 -12.86
N ASP A 150 19.49 -5.40 -13.32
CA ASP A 150 18.48 -4.60 -14.01
C ASP A 150 17.75 -3.62 -13.08
N ALA A 151 17.62 -3.90 -11.79
CA ALA A 151 16.96 -3.00 -10.83
C ALA A 151 17.79 -1.72 -10.59
N THR A 152 19.12 -1.85 -10.59
CA THR A 152 20.07 -0.73 -10.49
C THR A 152 19.95 0.28 -11.63
N ALA A 153 19.56 -0.18 -12.82
CA ALA A 153 19.41 0.67 -14.00
C ALA A 153 18.16 1.56 -13.96
N VAL A 154 17.17 1.21 -13.14
CA VAL A 154 15.93 1.99 -12.93
C VAL A 154 16.06 2.93 -11.73
N LEU A 155 16.72 2.48 -10.66
CA LEU A 155 16.91 3.26 -9.43
C LEU A 155 17.74 4.53 -9.64
N LEU A 156 18.85 4.45 -10.41
CA LEU A 156 19.74 5.60 -10.63
C LEU A 156 19.07 6.76 -11.39
N PRO A 157 18.42 6.53 -12.54
CA PRO A 157 17.74 7.61 -13.27
C PRO A 157 16.56 8.20 -12.50
N ALA A 158 15.84 7.40 -11.71
CA ALA A 158 14.71 7.89 -10.91
C ALA A 158 15.16 8.80 -9.76
N LEU A 159 16.26 8.44 -9.07
CA LEU A 159 16.94 9.28 -8.08
C LEU A 159 17.44 10.59 -8.70
N GLN A 160 17.92 10.55 -9.94
CA GLN A 160 18.40 11.74 -10.67
C GLN A 160 17.26 12.58 -11.26
N GLY A 161 16.12 11.97 -11.62
CA GLY A 161 14.99 12.61 -12.30
C GLY A 161 13.95 13.26 -11.38
N THR A 162 13.86 12.82 -10.12
CA THR A 162 13.08 13.52 -9.08
C THR A 162 13.75 14.82 -8.64
N ILE A 163 15.05 14.97 -8.90
CA ILE A 163 15.77 16.22 -8.76
C ILE A 163 15.59 16.96 -10.09
N THR A 164 14.66 17.93 -10.11
CA THR A 164 14.51 18.80 -11.28
C THR A 164 15.89 19.36 -11.68
N PRO A 165 16.25 19.40 -12.97
CA PRO A 165 17.54 19.89 -13.45
C PRO A 165 17.50 21.41 -13.39
N SER A 166 17.59 21.96 -12.20
CA SER A 166 17.66 23.40 -11.97
C SER A 166 18.33 23.57 -10.63
N LEU A 167 19.63 23.29 -10.55
CA LEU A 167 20.56 23.94 -9.62
C LEU A 167 21.97 23.45 -9.94
N SER A 168 22.70 24.34 -10.59
CA SER A 168 24.12 24.63 -10.44
C SER A 168 24.85 23.75 -9.41
N SER A 169 25.89 23.05 -9.88
CA SER A 169 26.88 22.36 -9.06
C SER A 169 27.33 23.25 -7.89
N GLN A 170 26.88 23.01 -6.65
CA GLN A 170 27.61 23.35 -5.39
C GLN A 170 26.86 23.13 -4.06
N THR A 171 25.57 22.79 -4.01
CA THR A 171 24.90 22.50 -2.72
C THR A 171 24.64 21.01 -2.54
N PRO A 172 25.13 20.38 -1.45
CA PRO A 172 24.71 19.03 -1.09
C PRO A 172 23.21 19.05 -0.83
N VAL A 173 22.45 18.31 -1.64
CA VAL A 173 21.00 18.16 -1.46
C VAL A 173 20.79 17.20 -0.30
N SER A 174 20.09 17.63 0.73
CA SER A 174 19.61 16.78 1.82
C SER A 174 18.16 16.37 1.59
N LEU A 175 17.84 15.13 1.94
CA LEU A 175 16.49 14.58 1.89
C LEU A 175 15.96 14.42 3.31
N GLN A 176 14.68 14.74 3.49
CA GLN A 176 13.94 14.36 4.69
C GLN A 176 13.31 12.98 4.50
N LEU A 177 12.95 12.33 5.60
CA LEU A 177 12.38 10.98 5.58
C LEU A 177 11.15 10.86 4.66
N ASN A 178 10.28 11.87 4.65
CA ASN A 178 9.09 11.89 3.78
C ASN A 178 9.45 11.94 2.28
N ASP A 179 10.56 12.59 1.91
CA ASP A 179 11.02 12.64 0.52
C ASP A 179 11.49 11.26 0.06
N VAL A 180 12.20 10.53 0.94
CA VAL A 180 12.65 9.16 0.68
C VAL A 180 11.46 8.20 0.55
N HIS A 181 10.45 8.33 1.41
CA HIS A 181 9.21 7.56 1.29
C HIS A 181 8.49 7.80 -0.05
N ASN A 182 8.38 9.06 -0.49
CA ASN A 182 7.73 9.38 -1.77
C ASN A 182 8.52 8.84 -2.97
N LEU A 183 9.85 8.97 -2.94
CA LEU A 183 10.72 8.46 -3.98
C LEU A 183 10.59 6.94 -4.14
N LEU A 184 10.63 6.19 -3.04
CA LEU A 184 10.55 4.73 -3.08
C LEU A 184 9.14 4.26 -3.48
N PHE A 185 8.11 4.99 -3.09
CA PHE A 185 6.76 4.77 -3.60
C PHE A 185 6.71 4.97 -5.12
N ASP A 186 7.26 6.06 -5.64
CA ASP A 186 7.30 6.31 -7.09
C ASP A 186 8.02 5.21 -7.82
N LEU A 187 9.16 4.73 -7.30
CA LEU A 187 9.90 3.62 -7.87
C LEU A 187 9.14 2.30 -7.87
N ALA A 188 8.41 1.99 -6.79
CA ALA A 188 7.66 0.75 -6.67
C ALA A 188 6.40 0.70 -7.56
N PHE A 189 5.85 1.88 -7.89
CA PHE A 189 4.61 2.01 -8.66
C PHE A 189 4.79 2.65 -10.05
N GLN A 190 6.00 3.04 -10.44
CA GLN A 190 6.34 3.40 -11.81
C GLN A 190 6.38 2.13 -12.67
N SER A 191 5.33 1.94 -13.47
CA SER A 191 5.23 0.97 -14.56
C SER A 191 5.60 1.61 -15.89
#